data_AF-A0A5D0U525-F1
#
_entry.id   AF-A0A5D0U525-F1
#
_cell.length_a   1.000
_cell.length_b   1.000
_cell.length_c   1.000
_cell.angle_alpha   90.00
_cell.angle_beta   90.00
_cell.angle_gamma   90.00
#
_symmetry.space_group_name_H-M   'P 1'
#
loop_
_entity.id
_entity.type
_entity.pdbx_description
1 polymer ?
#
loop_
_entity_poly.entity_id
_entity_poly.type
_entity_poly.pdbx_seq_one_letter_code
_entity_poly.pdbx_strand_id
1 'polypeptide(L)'
;MTRADLRLASCALTVHDLGEALGFYRDVLGFVVRADTDSGGTRRVSVGPPSQPDVRIVLQSPAADPVVPSGNILRFTQPRREI
;
A
#
# COMPACT_ATOMS: atom_id res chain seq x y z
N MET A 1 28.11 -15.04 16.53
CA MET A 1 26.80 -14.81 15.87
C MET A 1 26.81 -13.41 15.32
N THR A 2 26.92 -13.26 14.00
CA THR A 2 26.89 -11.95 13.34
C THR A 2 25.48 -11.39 13.45
N ARG A 3 25.33 -10.20 14.04
CA ARG A 3 24.05 -9.50 14.19
C ARG A 3 23.50 -9.24 12.78
N ALA A 4 22.27 -9.64 12.51
CA ALA A 4 21.64 -9.40 11.20
C ALA A 4 21.49 -7.88 10.97
N ASP A 5 22.06 -7.38 9.87
CA ASP A 5 21.77 -6.05 9.33
C ASP A 5 20.44 -6.15 8.57
N LEU A 6 19.38 -5.64 9.17
CA LEU A 6 18.03 -5.65 8.58
C LEU A 6 17.69 -4.24 8.11
N ARG A 7 17.36 -4.10 6.83
CA ARG A 7 16.92 -2.83 6.25
C ARG A 7 15.53 -2.98 5.66
N LEU A 8 14.71 -1.94 5.84
CA LEU A 8 13.41 -1.83 5.19
C LEU A 8 13.61 -1.33 3.76
N ALA A 9 13.56 -2.24 2.79
CA ALA A 9 13.67 -1.89 1.36
C ALA A 9 12.35 -1.39 0.78
N SER A 10 11.21 -1.97 1.19
CA SER A 10 9.91 -1.52 0.69
C SER A 10 8.78 -1.69 1.70
N CYS A 11 7.84 -0.75 1.66
CA CYS A 11 6.63 -0.79 2.48
C CYS A 11 5.41 -0.46 1.62
N ALA A 12 4.31 -1.20 1.77
CA ALA A 12 3.07 -0.96 1.04
C ALA A 12 2.03 -0.32 1.97
N LEU A 13 1.48 0.82 1.58
CA LEU A 13 0.52 1.61 2.35
C LEU A 13 -0.78 1.75 1.55
N THR A 14 -1.87 1.35 2.17
CA THR A 14 -3.21 1.58 1.64
C THR A 14 -3.65 2.99 2.04
N VAL A 15 -3.83 3.87 1.06
CA VAL A 15 -4.19 5.29 1.25
C VAL A 15 -5.63 5.52 0.85
N HIS A 16 -6.34 6.43 1.52
CA HIS A 16 -7.74 6.75 1.20
C HIS A 16 -7.89 7.32 -0.22
N ASP A 17 -7.06 8.32 -0.56
CA ASP A 17 -6.99 8.90 -1.91
C ASP A 17 -5.54 8.92 -2.39
N LEU A 18 -5.30 8.32 -3.55
CA LEU A 18 -3.96 8.19 -4.13
C LEU A 18 -3.43 9.53 -4.65
N GLY A 19 -4.31 10.43 -5.11
CA GLY A 19 -3.94 11.75 -5.60
C GLY A 19 -3.49 12.67 -4.46
N GLU A 20 -4.25 12.71 -3.37
CA GLU A 20 -3.88 13.45 -2.15
C GLU A 20 -2.59 12.91 -1.54
N ALA A 21 -2.45 11.58 -1.46
CA ALA A 21 -1.22 10.97 -0.97
C ALA A 21 -0.02 11.32 -1.86
N LEU A 22 -0.16 11.27 -3.19
CA LEU A 22 0.91 11.68 -4.10
C LEU A 22 1.26 13.16 -3.92
N GLY A 23 0.26 14.04 -3.75
CA GLY A 23 0.51 15.45 -3.43
C GLY A 23 1.35 15.61 -2.16
N PHE A 24 1.03 14.87 -1.11
CA PHE A 24 1.80 14.90 0.12
C PHE A 24 3.22 14.35 -0.06
N TYR A 25 3.37 13.13 -0.60
CA TYR A 25 4.67 12.47 -0.71
C TYR A 25 5.59 13.14 -1.75
N ARG A 26 5.06 13.60 -2.87
CA ARG A 26 5.83 14.26 -3.92
C ARG A 26 6.04 15.75 -3.63
N ASP A 27 4.96 16.50 -3.36
CA ASP A 27 5.03 17.97 -3.32
C ASP A 27 5.40 18.51 -1.93
N VAL A 28 5.01 17.84 -0.84
CA VAL A 28 5.38 18.27 0.54
C VAL A 28 6.70 17.64 0.97
N LEU A 29 6.86 16.32 0.77
CA LEU A 29 8.06 15.58 1.20
C LEU A 29 9.18 15.54 0.15
N GLY A 30 8.89 15.93 -1.11
CA GLY A 30 9.90 15.94 -2.19
C GLY A 30 10.29 14.55 -2.70
N PHE A 31 9.43 13.53 -2.52
CA PHE A 31 9.74 12.18 -3.00
C PHE A 31 9.53 12.07 -4.51
N VAL A 32 10.27 11.14 -5.11
CA VAL A 32 10.19 10.86 -6.55
C VAL A 32 9.33 9.62 -6.78
N VAL A 33 8.45 9.71 -7.78
CA VAL A 33 7.69 8.56 -8.27
C VAL A 33 8.65 7.67 -9.06
N ARG A 34 8.80 6.41 -8.64
CA ARG A 34 9.68 5.41 -9.27
C ARG A 34 8.93 4.42 -10.15
N ALA A 35 7.69 4.13 -9.81
CA ALA A 35 6.83 3.23 -10.59
C ALA A 35 5.37 3.64 -10.41
N ASP A 36 4.61 3.65 -11.48
CA ASP A 36 3.15 3.79 -11.49
C ASP A 36 2.64 2.59 -12.28
N THR A 37 1.82 1.75 -11.65
CA THR A 37 1.29 0.53 -12.26
C THR A 37 -0.20 0.48 -11.98
N ASP A 38 -0.99 0.51 -13.04
CA ASP A 38 -2.40 0.13 -12.99
C ASP A 38 -2.53 -1.32 -13.44
N SER A 39 -3.13 -2.16 -12.59
CA SER A 39 -3.42 -3.54 -12.96
C SER A 39 -4.85 -3.87 -12.57
N GLY A 40 -5.74 -3.94 -13.57
CA GLY A 40 -7.12 -4.42 -13.39
C GLY A 40 -7.97 -3.64 -12.38
N GLY A 41 -7.84 -2.32 -12.33
CA GLY A 41 -8.59 -1.46 -11.39
C GLY A 41 -7.87 -1.18 -10.06
N THR A 42 -6.69 -1.78 -9.86
CA THR A 42 -5.81 -1.52 -8.72
C THR A 42 -4.62 -0.69 -9.18
N ARG A 43 -4.71 0.64 -9.00
CA ARG A 43 -3.57 1.54 -9.27
C ARG A 43 -2.65 1.58 -8.05
N ARG A 44 -1.37 1.32 -8.29
CA ARG A 44 -0.30 1.39 -7.27
C ARG A 44 0.80 2.30 -7.73
N VAL A 45 1.30 3.13 -6.83
CA VAL A 45 2.36 4.10 -7.13
C VAL A 45 3.47 3.97 -6.11
N SER A 46 4.67 3.65 -6.58
CA SER A 46 5.87 3.59 -5.77
C SER A 46 6.55 4.95 -5.73
N VAL A 47 6.67 5.53 -4.55
CA VAL A 47 7.41 6.76 -4.28
C VAL A 47 8.62 6.47 -3.40
N GLY A 48 9.66 7.29 -3.46
CA GLY A 48 10.79 7.17 -2.54
C GLY A 48 11.63 8.43 -2.50
N PRO A 49 12.42 8.62 -1.44
CA PRO A 49 13.33 9.75 -1.37
C PRO A 49 14.42 9.64 -2.45
N PRO A 50 14.86 10.77 -3.04
CA PRO A 50 15.93 10.76 -4.04
C PRO A 50 17.26 10.28 -3.46
N SER A 51 17.52 10.56 -2.18
CA SER A 51 18.77 10.19 -1.48
C SER A 51 18.89 8.70 -1.15
N GLN A 52 17.81 7.92 -1.22
CA GLN A 52 17.83 6.48 -0.91
C GLN A 52 17.11 5.69 -2.02
N PRO A 53 17.82 5.30 -3.09
CA PRO A 53 17.22 4.57 -4.22
C PRO A 53 16.75 3.16 -3.86
N ASP A 54 17.31 2.58 -2.80
CA ASP A 54 16.97 1.23 -2.32
C ASP A 54 15.64 1.19 -1.54
N VAL A 55 15.15 2.36 -1.10
CA VAL A 55 13.93 2.48 -0.28
C VAL A 55 12.77 2.98 -1.14
N ARG A 56 11.66 2.24 -1.12
CA ARG A 56 10.42 2.62 -1.81
C ARG A 56 9.18 2.40 -0.95
N ILE A 57 8.22 3.30 -1.09
CA ILE A 57 6.90 3.25 -0.46
C ILE A 57 5.89 3.07 -1.57
N VAL A 58 5.13 1.97 -1.52
CA VAL A 58 4.09 1.65 -2.49
C VAL A 58 2.76 2.16 -1.94
N LEU A 59 2.19 3.17 -2.58
CA LEU A 59 0.87 3.71 -2.28
C LEU A 59 -0.16 2.96 -3.13
N GLN A 60 -1.21 2.44 -2.49
CA GLN A 60 -2.31 1.76 -3.18
C GLN A 60 -3.67 2.26 -2.66
N SER A 61 -4.65 2.37 -3.54
CA SER A 61 -6.01 2.79 -3.15
C SER A 61 -6.73 1.66 -2.37
N PRO A 62 -7.72 1.95 -1.50
CA PRO A 62 -8.38 0.93 -0.68
C PRO A 62 -9.29 0.04 -1.52
N ALA A 63 -9.77 0.55 -2.66
CA ALA A 63 -10.50 -0.23 -3.66
C ALA A 63 -9.65 -1.35 -4.29
N ALA A 64 -8.33 -1.35 -4.09
CA ALA A 64 -7.41 -2.40 -4.49
C ALA A 64 -7.33 -3.57 -3.50
N ASP A 65 -7.90 -3.43 -2.31
CA ASP A 65 -7.96 -4.51 -1.32
C ASP A 65 -9.23 -5.35 -1.59
N PRO A 66 -9.11 -6.58 -2.12
CA PRO A 66 -10.27 -7.47 -2.25
C PRO A 66 -10.81 -7.95 -0.88
N VAL A 67 -10.17 -7.57 0.23
CA VAL A 67 -10.48 -8.05 1.59
C VAL A 67 -11.17 -7.02 2.48
N VAL A 68 -11.28 -5.75 2.07
CA VAL A 68 -12.01 -4.74 2.86
C VAL A 68 -13.26 -4.28 2.10
N PRO A 69 -14.42 -4.95 2.29
CA PRO A 69 -15.67 -4.31 1.94
C PRO A 69 -15.83 -3.07 2.84
N SER A 70 -15.78 -1.90 2.21
CA SER A 70 -16.30 -0.65 2.79
C SER A 70 -17.78 -0.85 3.08
N GLY A 71 -18.09 -1.24 4.31
CA GLY A 71 -19.45 -1.46 4.78
C GLY A 71 -19.70 -2.91 5.19
N ASN A 72 -20.04 -3.08 6.47
CA ASN A 72 -20.52 -4.29 7.13
C ASN A 72 -19.47 -5.26 7.71
N ILE A 73 -18.84 -4.85 8.81
CA ILE A 73 -18.25 -5.78 9.79
C ILE A 73 -19.38 -6.47 10.57
N LEU A 74 -19.28 -7.80 10.63
CA LEU A 74 -20.17 -8.81 11.22
C LEU A 74 -21.28 -9.36 10.30
N ARG A 75 -20.91 -10.34 9.48
CA ARG A 75 -21.87 -11.35 9.00
C ARG A 75 -21.43 -12.73 9.46
N PHE A 76 -21.94 -13.13 10.63
CA PHE A 76 -21.93 -14.52 11.06
C PHE A 76 -22.87 -15.31 10.18
N THR A 77 -22.38 -15.92 9.11
CA THR A 77 -23.07 -17.04 8.47
C THR A 77 -22.06 -18.09 8.04
N GLN A 78 -21.63 -18.91 9.00
CA GLN A 78 -21.45 -20.33 8.74
C GLN A 78 -22.52 -21.06 9.55
N PRO A 79 -23.58 -21.63 8.93
CA PRO A 79 -24.22 -22.76 9.56
C PRO A 79 -23.20 -23.90 9.51
N ARG A 80 -22.66 -24.23 10.69
CA ARG A 80 -22.02 -25.52 10.92
C ARG A 80 -22.95 -26.60 10.37
N ARG A 81 -22.51 -27.31 9.33
CA ARG A 81 -23.06 -28.64 9.07
C ARG A 81 -22.47 -29.55 10.14
N GLU A 82 -23.25 -29.75 11.19
CA GLU A 82 -23.11 -30.90 12.08
C GLU A 82 -24.01 -32.02 11.54
N ILE A 83 -23.36 -33.17 11.32
CA ILE A 83 -23.87 -34.54 11.14
C ILE A 83 -24.55 -34.85 9.80
#